data_AF-A0A662HDP0-F1
#
_entry.id   AF-A0A662HDP0-F1
#
_cell.length_a   1.000
_cell.length_b   1.000
_cell.length_c   1.000
_cell.angle_alpha   90.00
_cell.angle_beta   90.00
_cell.angle_gamma   90.00
#
_symmetry.space_group_name_H-M   'P 1'
#
loop_
_entity.id
_entity.type
_entity.pdbx_description
1 polymer ?
#
loop_
_entity_poly.entity_id
_entity_poly.type
_entity_poly.pdbx_seq_one_letter_code
_entity_poly.pdbx_strand_id
1 'polypeptide(L)'
;MYGVAIRAPSAGRAPEAWRATASYSLMSSRSREMEGFIVKRVLGGGVAAPLEVRFVTSNEGKVREANIIFKQFSLIAVPHPARKLELQSDKLEEVASYAAQSLIGRVPEPFFVEDSGLFIYSLRGFPGPYSSYVYRTIGLDGVLKLMEGVEDRRAKFVAVAALCVGGRVRVFRGEVEGVIA
;
A
#
# COMPACT_ATOMS: atom_id res chain seq x y z
N MET A 1 4.12 -24.22 -0.20
CA MET A 1 3.97 -24.03 1.26
C MET A 1 5.32 -23.57 1.80
N TYR A 2 5.57 -22.25 1.87
CA TYR A 2 6.69 -21.69 2.66
C TYR A 2 6.26 -20.30 3.12
N GLY A 3 6.09 -20.16 4.43
CA GLY A 3 5.85 -18.91 5.11
C GLY A 3 7.15 -18.38 5.69
N VAL A 4 7.37 -17.07 5.58
CA VAL A 4 8.40 -16.36 6.34
C VAL A 4 7.78 -16.03 7.69
N ALA A 5 8.24 -16.70 8.74
CA ALA A 5 7.79 -16.44 10.10
C ALA A 5 8.48 -15.17 10.63
N ILE A 6 7.74 -14.07 10.72
CA ILE A 6 8.12 -12.91 11.54
C ILE A 6 7.54 -13.15 12.92
N ARG A 7 8.40 -13.39 13.92
CA ARG A 7 8.00 -13.50 15.33
C ARG A 7 7.48 -12.14 15.81
N ALA A 8 6.18 -12.05 16.08
CA ALA A 8 5.63 -10.99 16.92
C ALA A 8 6.03 -11.24 18.39
N PRO A 9 6.24 -10.20 19.22
CA PRO A 9 6.49 -10.38 20.65
C PRO A 9 5.26 -11.00 21.33
N SER A 10 5.53 -11.84 22.33
CA SER A 10 4.57 -12.65 23.07
C SER A 10 3.45 -11.83 23.73
N ALA A 11 2.24 -12.37 23.65
CA ALA A 11 1.05 -11.85 24.32
C ALA A 11 1.27 -11.68 25.83
N GLY A 12 1.25 -10.44 26.28
CA GLY A 12 1.30 -10.09 27.70
C GLY A 12 1.16 -8.58 27.88
N ARG A 13 -0.09 -8.13 28.07
CA ARG A 13 -0.54 -6.75 28.37
C ARG A 13 -0.01 -5.66 27.41
N ALA A 14 -0.91 -5.05 26.65
CA ALA A 14 -0.65 -3.76 26.02
C ALA A 14 -0.20 -2.74 27.10
N PRO A 15 0.95 -2.06 26.92
CA PRO A 15 1.35 -0.97 27.81
C PRO A 15 0.31 0.14 27.78
N GLU A 16 -0.01 0.74 28.92
CA GLU A 16 -0.90 1.91 29.08
C GLU A 16 -0.49 3.14 28.24
N ALA A 17 0.61 3.07 27.48
CA ALA A 17 1.16 4.14 26.66
C ALA A 17 0.52 4.28 25.25
N TRP A 18 -0.44 3.44 24.85
CA TRP A 18 -1.17 3.55 23.57
C TRP A 18 -2.50 4.30 23.65
N ARG A 19 -2.78 4.99 24.77
CA ARG A 19 -3.75 6.11 24.76
C ARG A 19 -3.12 7.28 24.02
N ALA A 20 -2.99 7.14 22.71
CA ALA A 20 -2.85 8.28 21.82
C ALA A 20 -4.17 9.04 21.88
N THR A 21 -4.26 9.94 22.85
CA THR A 21 -5.10 11.12 22.79
C THR A 21 -4.64 11.88 21.56
N ALA A 22 -5.18 11.51 20.39
CA ALA A 22 -5.06 12.32 19.21
C ALA A 22 -5.77 13.63 19.53
N SER A 23 -4.98 14.66 19.82
CA SER A 23 -5.45 16.03 20.01
C SER A 23 -6.25 16.42 18.77
N TYR A 24 -7.58 16.43 18.89
CA TYR A 24 -8.58 16.68 17.83
C TYR A 24 -8.52 18.09 17.19
N SER A 25 -7.46 18.85 17.47
CA SER A 25 -7.41 20.30 17.26
C SER A 25 -6.64 20.76 16.01
N LEU A 26 -6.09 19.86 15.19
CA LEU A 26 -5.26 20.26 14.03
C LEU A 26 -5.66 19.63 12.68
N MET A 27 -6.92 19.21 12.53
CA MET A 27 -7.44 18.79 11.22
C MET A 27 -8.02 20.00 10.47
N SER A 28 -7.57 20.20 9.24
CA SER A 28 -8.14 21.23 8.34
C SER A 28 -9.65 21.02 8.16
N SER A 29 -10.40 22.10 7.93
CA SER A 29 -11.86 22.08 7.75
C SER A 29 -12.32 21.03 6.70
N ARG A 30 -11.51 20.79 5.67
CA ARG A 30 -11.76 19.81 4.59
C ARG A 30 -11.60 18.35 5.00
N SER A 31 -10.75 18.05 5.98
CA SER A 31 -10.59 16.69 6.50
C SER A 31 -11.81 16.29 7.34
N ARG A 32 -12.39 17.26 8.07
CA ARG A 32 -13.63 17.07 8.85
C ARG A 32 -14.86 16.90 7.95
N GLU A 33 -14.93 17.57 6.80
CA GLU A 33 -16.02 17.39 5.84
C GLU A 33 -16.02 16.00 5.20
N MET A 34 -14.83 15.47 4.88
CA MET A 34 -14.71 14.15 4.26
C MET A 34 -14.94 13.01 5.25
N GLU A 35 -14.48 13.15 6.49
CA GLU A 35 -14.90 12.28 7.58
C GLU A 35 -16.40 12.40 7.83
N GLY A 36 -16.96 13.63 7.87
CA GLY A 36 -18.39 13.85 8.05
C GLY A 36 -19.24 13.22 6.95
N PHE A 37 -18.76 13.22 5.71
CA PHE A 37 -19.41 12.56 4.57
C PHE A 37 -19.37 11.03 4.67
N ILE A 38 -18.20 10.47 5.03
CA ILE A 38 -18.03 9.03 5.22
C ILE A 38 -18.84 8.56 6.44
N VAL A 39 -18.75 9.27 7.56
CA VAL A 39 -19.41 8.95 8.84
C VAL A 39 -20.93 9.12 8.76
N LYS A 40 -21.47 10.18 8.11
CA LYS A 40 -22.93 10.32 7.94
C LYS A 40 -23.55 9.19 7.13
N ARG A 41 -22.81 8.63 6.17
CA ARG A 41 -23.28 7.49 5.36
C ARG A 41 -23.10 6.16 6.09
N VAL A 42 -22.13 6.06 7.00
CA VAL A 42 -21.84 4.88 7.84
C VAL A 42 -22.79 4.75 9.04
N LEU A 43 -23.21 5.85 9.68
CA LEU A 43 -24.01 5.82 10.91
C LEU A 43 -25.51 6.12 10.71
N GLY A 44 -25.95 6.39 9.48
CA GLY A 44 -27.29 6.88 9.15
C GLY A 44 -28.39 5.83 8.92
N GLY A 45 -28.16 4.53 9.12
CA GLY A 45 -29.26 3.54 9.12
C GLY A 45 -28.83 2.10 8.80
N GLY A 46 -29.19 1.18 9.70
CA GLY A 46 -29.03 -0.27 9.55
C GLY A 46 -27.57 -0.72 9.68
N VAL A 47 -27.33 -1.98 10.05
CA VAL A 47 -25.98 -2.56 10.11
C VAL A 47 -25.33 -2.38 8.75
N ALA A 48 -24.47 -1.36 8.61
CA ALA A 48 -24.06 -0.86 7.31
C ALA A 48 -23.26 -1.96 6.58
N ALA A 49 -23.76 -2.38 5.43
CA ALA A 49 -23.01 -3.26 4.55
C ALA A 49 -21.63 -2.65 4.30
N PRO A 50 -20.56 -3.46 4.30
CA PRO A 50 -19.21 -2.96 4.12
C PRO A 50 -19.08 -2.19 2.80
N LEU A 51 -18.34 -1.08 2.83
CA LEU A 51 -18.13 -0.25 1.66
C LEU A 51 -17.12 -0.91 0.72
N GLU A 52 -17.53 -1.14 -0.52
CA GLU A 52 -16.65 -1.67 -1.56
C GLU A 52 -15.75 -0.58 -2.15
N VAL A 53 -14.45 -0.89 -2.25
CA VAL A 53 -13.46 -0.07 -2.91
C VAL A 53 -12.78 -0.92 -3.99
N ARG A 54 -12.82 -0.46 -5.24
CA ARG A 54 -12.23 -1.19 -6.36
C ARG A 54 -10.71 -1.14 -6.30
N PHE A 55 -10.05 -2.30 -6.21
CA PHE A 55 -8.61 -2.43 -6.32
C PHE A 55 -8.26 -2.83 -7.74
N VAL A 56 -7.69 -1.90 -8.51
CA VAL A 56 -7.26 -2.17 -9.89
C VAL A 56 -5.91 -2.90 -9.86
N THR A 57 -5.99 -4.23 -9.78
CA THR A 57 -4.85 -5.14 -9.71
C THR A 57 -5.25 -6.51 -10.25
N SER A 58 -4.30 -7.23 -10.83
CA SER A 58 -4.42 -8.65 -11.17
C SER A 58 -3.81 -9.58 -10.10
N ASN A 59 -3.19 -9.01 -9.06
CA ASN A 59 -2.52 -9.78 -8.02
C ASN A 59 -3.49 -10.12 -6.88
N GLU A 60 -3.97 -11.37 -6.87
CA GLU A 60 -4.88 -11.89 -5.82
C GLU A 60 -4.25 -11.87 -4.41
N GLY A 61 -2.92 -11.95 -4.30
CA GLY A 61 -2.20 -11.78 -3.03
C GLY A 61 -2.45 -10.40 -2.44
N LYS A 62 -2.29 -9.35 -3.24
CA LYS A 62 -2.52 -7.95 -2.83
C LYS A 62 -3.97 -7.73 -2.39
N VAL A 63 -4.94 -8.35 -3.09
CA VAL A 63 -6.36 -8.27 -2.72
C VAL A 63 -6.64 -8.94 -1.38
N ARG A 64 -6.03 -10.11 -1.13
CA ARG A 64 -6.15 -10.82 0.16
C ARG A 64 -5.55 -10.00 1.30
N GLU A 65 -4.34 -9.48 1.12
CA GLU A 65 -3.67 -8.63 2.11
C GLU A 65 -4.47 -7.36 2.42
N ALA A 66 -4.96 -6.66 1.38
CA ALA A 66 -5.80 -5.48 1.56
C ALA A 66 -7.06 -5.80 2.36
N ASN A 67 -7.74 -6.91 2.06
CA ASN A 67 -8.96 -7.31 2.77
C ASN A 67 -8.73 -7.71 4.23
N ILE A 68 -7.55 -8.21 4.60
CA ILE A 68 -7.19 -8.46 6.00
C ILE A 68 -7.21 -7.14 6.79
N ILE A 69 -6.65 -6.07 6.22
CA ILE A 69 -6.61 -4.73 6.84
C ILE A 69 -8.00 -4.07 6.79
N PHE A 70 -8.64 -4.09 5.62
CA PHE A 70 -9.90 -3.39 5.35
C PHE A 70 -11.07 -3.87 6.21
N LYS A 71 -11.06 -5.15 6.63
CA LYS A 71 -12.05 -5.72 7.55
C LYS A 71 -12.18 -4.91 8.85
N GLN A 72 -11.09 -4.31 9.34
CA GLN A 72 -11.08 -3.50 10.57
C GLN A 72 -11.82 -2.17 10.41
N PHE A 73 -12.07 -1.74 9.16
CA PHE A 73 -12.65 -0.44 8.82
C PHE A 73 -14.01 -0.56 8.13
N SER A 74 -14.64 -1.74 8.14
CA SER A 74 -15.87 -2.03 7.38
C SER A 74 -15.74 -1.73 5.88
N LEU A 75 -14.56 -2.01 5.32
CA LEU A 75 -14.27 -1.88 3.88
C LEU A 75 -14.05 -3.28 3.26
N ILE A 76 -14.27 -3.38 1.95
CA ILE A 76 -13.90 -4.55 1.14
C ILE A 76 -13.14 -4.06 -0.10
N ALA A 77 -11.96 -4.63 -0.36
CA ALA A 77 -11.23 -4.44 -1.60
C ALA A 77 -11.75 -5.43 -2.65
N VAL A 78 -12.37 -4.91 -3.71
CA VAL A 78 -12.92 -5.71 -4.82
C VAL A 78 -11.96 -5.61 -6.02
N PRO A 79 -11.41 -6.73 -6.55
CA PRO A 79 -10.53 -6.67 -7.70
C PRO A 79 -11.24 -6.09 -8.92
N HIS A 80 -10.55 -5.25 -9.69
CA HIS A 80 -11.07 -4.67 -10.92
C HIS A 80 -10.08 -4.87 -12.08
N PRO A 81 -10.49 -5.45 -13.22
CA PRO A 81 -9.57 -5.92 -14.27
C PRO A 81 -9.07 -4.82 -15.22
N ALA A 82 -9.24 -3.54 -14.85
CA ALA A 82 -8.86 -2.44 -15.72
C ALA A 82 -7.34 -2.40 -15.93
N ARG A 83 -6.91 -2.11 -17.16
CA ARG A 83 -5.49 -1.89 -17.46
C ARG A 83 -5.10 -0.46 -17.11
N LYS A 84 -4.18 -0.34 -16.15
CA LYS A 84 -3.53 0.93 -15.78
C LYS A 84 -2.32 1.19 -16.68
N LEU A 85 -2.03 2.46 -16.95
CA LEU A 85 -0.75 2.84 -17.57
C LEU A 85 0.33 2.89 -16.48
N GLU A 86 1.45 2.21 -16.71
CA GLU A 86 2.58 2.21 -15.79
C GLU A 86 3.68 3.12 -16.33
N LEU A 87 3.82 4.28 -15.69
CA LEU A 87 4.92 5.21 -15.98
C LEU A 87 6.23 4.55 -15.56
N GLN A 88 7.26 4.62 -16.41
CA GLN A 88 8.62 4.31 -15.97
C GLN A 88 9.17 5.51 -15.20
N SER A 89 9.33 5.35 -13.89
CA SER A 89 9.92 6.33 -12.98
C SER A 89 10.64 5.61 -11.87
N ASP A 90 11.66 6.25 -11.30
CA ASP A 90 12.39 5.76 -10.12
C ASP A 90 11.59 5.96 -8.82
N LYS A 91 10.46 6.70 -8.86
CA LYS A 91 9.61 6.98 -7.70
C LYS A 91 8.26 6.30 -7.81
N LEU A 92 7.96 5.41 -6.86
CA LEU A 92 6.69 4.68 -6.78
C LEU A 92 5.47 5.62 -6.68
N GLU A 93 5.63 6.80 -6.07
CA GLU A 93 4.58 7.81 -5.96
C GLU A 93 4.15 8.36 -7.32
N GLU A 94 5.11 8.58 -8.23
CA GLU A 94 4.83 9.02 -9.59
C GLU A 94 4.16 7.90 -10.38
N VAL A 95 4.64 6.65 -10.24
CA VAL A 95 4.05 5.47 -10.88
C VAL A 95 2.60 5.27 -10.46
N ALA A 96 2.33 5.21 -9.14
CA ALA A 96 1.00 4.97 -8.61
C ALA A 96 0.03 6.12 -8.91
N SER A 97 0.48 7.38 -8.75
CA SER A 97 -0.35 8.55 -9.05
C SER A 97 -0.73 8.60 -10.53
N TYR A 98 0.22 8.42 -11.43
CA TYR A 98 -0.03 8.43 -12.86
C TYR A 98 -0.98 7.29 -13.28
N ALA A 99 -0.76 6.09 -12.74
CA ALA A 99 -1.64 4.95 -12.96
C ALA A 99 -3.08 5.24 -12.54
N ALA A 100 -3.30 5.80 -11.34
CA ALA A 100 -4.64 6.17 -10.88
C ALA A 100 -5.28 7.26 -11.74
N GLN A 101 -4.52 8.29 -12.12
CA GLN A 101 -5.01 9.37 -12.99
C GLN A 101 -5.46 8.84 -14.36
N SER A 102 -4.74 7.87 -14.94
CA SER A 102 -5.08 7.24 -16.23
C SER A 102 -6.40 6.46 -16.25
N LEU A 103 -6.99 6.21 -15.07
CA LEU A 103 -8.21 5.43 -14.87
C LEU A 103 -9.43 6.28 -14.54
N ILE A 104 -9.25 7.60 -14.29
CA ILE A 104 -10.36 8.51 -14.01
C ILE A 104 -11.34 8.49 -15.19
N GLY A 105 -12.63 8.34 -14.89
CA GLY A 105 -13.70 8.20 -15.89
C GLY A 105 -13.80 6.83 -16.55
N ARG A 106 -12.84 5.92 -16.34
CA ARG A 106 -12.84 4.55 -16.90
C ARG A 106 -13.14 3.47 -15.86
N VAL A 107 -12.80 3.74 -14.59
CA VAL A 107 -13.09 2.86 -13.46
C VAL A 107 -14.07 3.56 -12.53
N PRO A 108 -15.13 2.90 -12.06
CA PRO A 108 -16.06 3.55 -11.15
C PRO A 108 -15.41 3.80 -9.78
N GLU A 109 -15.78 4.90 -9.14
CA GLU A 109 -15.19 5.33 -7.87
C GLU A 109 -15.99 4.79 -6.66
N PRO A 110 -15.36 4.61 -5.48
CA PRO A 110 -13.94 4.78 -5.22
C PRO A 110 -13.11 3.62 -5.79
N PHE A 111 -11.91 3.92 -6.25
CA PHE A 111 -10.94 2.91 -6.67
C PHE A 111 -9.53 3.29 -6.25
N PHE A 112 -8.65 2.30 -6.13
CA PHE A 112 -7.23 2.52 -5.89
C PHE A 112 -6.36 1.60 -6.73
N VAL A 113 -5.12 2.05 -6.93
CA VAL A 113 -4.02 1.24 -7.44
C VAL A 113 -2.94 1.19 -6.37
N GLU A 114 -2.05 0.21 -6.45
CA GLU A 114 -0.88 0.16 -5.59
C GLU A 114 0.31 -0.39 -6.37
N ASP A 115 1.49 0.08 -6.00
CA ASP A 115 2.77 -0.39 -6.49
C ASP A 115 3.82 -0.44 -5.36
N SER A 116 4.76 -1.38 -5.46
CA SER A 116 5.67 -1.75 -4.38
C SER A 116 7.03 -2.17 -4.91
N GLY A 117 8.09 -1.86 -4.16
CA GLY A 117 9.45 -2.22 -4.54
C GLY A 117 10.40 -2.41 -3.36
N LEU A 118 11.45 -3.19 -3.60
CA LEU A 118 12.63 -3.35 -2.75
C LEU A 118 13.70 -2.35 -3.16
N PHE A 119 14.26 -1.61 -2.20
CA PHE A 119 15.30 -0.62 -2.42
C PHE A 119 16.51 -0.98 -1.59
N ILE A 120 17.61 -1.39 -2.24
CA ILE A 120 18.84 -1.79 -1.56
C ILE A 120 19.80 -0.59 -1.54
N TYR A 121 20.26 -0.18 -0.37
CA TYR A 121 21.03 1.07 -0.23
C TYR A 121 22.38 1.01 -0.95
N SER A 122 23.12 -0.10 -0.81
CA SER A 122 24.41 -0.31 -1.48
C SER A 122 24.30 -0.41 -3.00
N LEU A 123 23.12 -0.77 -3.53
CA LEU A 123 22.82 -0.76 -4.96
C LEU A 123 22.11 0.54 -5.41
N ARG A 124 22.24 1.63 -4.64
CA ARG A 124 21.65 2.95 -4.93
C ARG A 124 20.13 2.90 -5.18
N GLY A 125 19.44 2.03 -4.44
CA GLY A 125 17.99 1.88 -4.52
C GLY A 125 17.52 0.85 -5.55
N PHE A 126 18.40 0.27 -6.37
CA PHE A 126 18.06 -0.88 -7.21
C PHE A 126 17.62 -2.07 -6.32
N PRO A 127 16.61 -2.87 -6.73
CA PRO A 127 15.85 -2.81 -7.98
C PRO A 127 14.72 -1.76 -8.03
N GLY A 128 14.31 -1.21 -6.89
CA GLY A 128 13.32 -0.15 -6.79
C GLY A 128 11.97 -0.54 -7.42
N PRO A 129 11.32 0.37 -8.18
CA PRO A 129 10.06 0.08 -8.88
C PRO A 129 10.13 -1.12 -9.85
N TYR A 130 11.33 -1.51 -10.28
CA TYR A 130 11.54 -2.63 -11.20
C TYR A 130 11.65 -4.00 -10.51
N SER A 131 11.35 -4.07 -9.20
CA SER A 131 11.46 -5.28 -8.38
C SER A 131 10.82 -6.52 -9.01
N SER A 132 9.62 -6.37 -9.60
CA SER A 132 8.91 -7.49 -10.23
C SER A 132 9.64 -8.02 -11.47
N TYR A 133 10.25 -7.14 -12.26
CA TYR A 133 11.02 -7.52 -13.45
C TYR A 133 12.34 -8.19 -13.07
N VAL A 134 13.06 -7.63 -12.10
CA VAL A 134 14.32 -8.19 -11.59
C VAL A 134 14.09 -9.57 -10.98
N TYR A 135 13.02 -9.75 -10.21
CA TYR A 135 12.66 -11.05 -9.65
C TYR A 135 12.35 -12.10 -10.73
N ARG A 136 11.66 -11.72 -11.82
CA ARG A 136 11.37 -12.65 -12.92
C ARG A 136 12.58 -12.98 -13.80
N THR A 137 13.64 -12.17 -13.75
CA THR A 137 14.80 -12.32 -14.64
C THR A 137 15.98 -12.93 -13.90
N ILE A 138 16.69 -12.15 -13.08
CA ILE A 138 17.86 -12.63 -12.35
C ILE A 138 17.48 -13.33 -11.03
N GLY A 139 16.23 -13.14 -10.57
CA GLY A 139 15.71 -13.80 -9.38
C GLY A 139 16.40 -13.39 -8.08
N LEU A 140 16.09 -14.14 -7.02
CA LEU A 140 16.73 -13.95 -5.72
C LEU A 140 18.23 -14.26 -5.80
N ASP A 141 18.61 -15.33 -6.50
CA ASP A 141 20.01 -15.73 -6.67
C ASP A 141 20.84 -14.63 -7.33
N GLY A 142 20.30 -13.96 -8.35
CA GLY A 142 20.97 -12.83 -8.98
C GLY A 142 21.11 -11.62 -8.06
N VAL A 143 20.09 -11.32 -7.25
CA VAL A 143 20.20 -10.25 -6.24
C VAL A 143 21.23 -10.61 -5.17
N LEU A 144 21.25 -11.85 -4.69
CA LEU A 144 22.24 -12.32 -3.72
C LEU A 144 23.66 -12.28 -4.31
N LYS A 145 23.81 -12.62 -5.61
CA LYS A 145 25.07 -12.53 -6.33
C LYS A 145 25.59 -11.10 -6.41
N LEU A 146 24.72 -10.11 -6.67
CA LEU A 146 25.08 -8.68 -6.64
C LEU A 146 25.49 -8.21 -5.24
N MET A 147 25.08 -8.92 -4.20
CA MET A 147 25.34 -8.60 -2.81
C MET A 147 26.51 -9.40 -2.21
N GLU A 148 27.20 -10.24 -2.98
CA GLU A 148 28.39 -10.95 -2.51
C GLU A 148 29.51 -9.96 -2.15
N GLY A 149 30.10 -10.11 -0.96
CA GLY A 149 31.18 -9.22 -0.48
C GLY A 149 30.74 -7.81 -0.09
N VAL A 150 29.43 -7.50 -0.15
CA VAL A 150 28.88 -6.20 0.24
C VAL A 150 28.59 -6.18 1.74
N GLU A 151 29.30 -5.32 2.47
CA GLU A 151 29.13 -5.13 3.93
C GLU A 151 27.79 -4.44 4.27
N ASP A 152 27.45 -3.35 3.55
CA ASP A 152 26.18 -2.65 3.77
C ASP A 152 25.03 -3.36 3.05
N ARG A 153 24.32 -4.21 3.80
CA ARG A 153 23.18 -4.99 3.31
C ARG A 153 21.83 -4.35 3.62
N ARG A 154 21.80 -3.11 4.12
CA ARG A 154 20.55 -2.44 4.46
C ARG A 154 19.67 -2.31 3.21
N ALA A 155 18.37 -2.49 3.40
CA ALA A 155 17.38 -2.32 2.36
C ALA A 155 16.04 -1.92 2.97
N LYS A 156 15.14 -1.41 2.14
CA LYS A 156 13.76 -1.15 2.54
C LYS A 156 12.76 -1.64 1.51
N PHE A 157 11.60 -2.09 1.99
CA PHE A 157 10.43 -2.28 1.17
C PHE A 157 9.55 -1.04 1.25
N VAL A 158 9.17 -0.50 0.09
CA VAL A 158 8.25 0.64 -0.02
C VAL A 158 7.01 0.20 -0.77
N ALA A 159 5.84 0.56 -0.27
CA ALA A 159 4.55 0.37 -0.94
C ALA A 159 3.83 1.72 -1.04
N VAL A 160 3.23 1.97 -2.20
CA VAL A 160 2.51 3.20 -2.47
C VAL A 160 1.13 2.88 -3.04
N ALA A 161 0.09 3.33 -2.35
CA ALA A 161 -1.29 3.26 -2.81
C ALA A 161 -1.77 4.63 -3.30
N ALA A 162 -2.44 4.67 -4.44
CA ALA A 162 -3.07 5.87 -4.96
C ALA A 162 -4.59 5.65 -5.09
N LEU A 163 -5.35 6.39 -4.27
CA LEU A 163 -6.80 6.31 -4.14
C LEU A 163 -7.47 7.45 -4.92
N CYS A 164 -8.46 7.12 -5.75
CA CYS A 164 -9.30 8.09 -6.43
C CYS A 164 -10.69 8.17 -5.79
N VAL A 165 -11.07 9.38 -5.36
CA VAL A 165 -12.42 9.71 -4.86
C VAL A 165 -12.81 11.13 -5.29
N GLY A 166 -14.00 11.28 -5.88
CA GLY A 166 -14.49 12.54 -6.41
C GLY A 166 -13.60 13.10 -7.53
N GLY A 167 -13.05 12.23 -8.38
CA GLY A 167 -12.13 12.60 -9.46
C GLY A 167 -10.77 13.12 -8.99
N ARG A 168 -10.40 12.91 -7.71
CA ARG A 168 -9.13 13.36 -7.13
C ARG A 168 -8.31 12.18 -6.64
N VAL A 169 -7.03 12.16 -7.00
CA VAL A 169 -6.07 11.16 -6.56
C VAL A 169 -5.36 11.61 -5.29
N ARG A 170 -5.29 10.72 -4.29
CA ARG A 170 -4.49 10.87 -3.07
C ARG A 170 -3.53 9.71 -2.96
N VAL A 171 -2.27 10.02 -2.65
CA VAL A 171 -1.18 9.04 -2.57
C VAL A 171 -0.83 8.78 -1.11
N PHE A 172 -0.66 7.51 -0.76
CA PHE A 172 -0.28 7.03 0.56
C PHE A 172 0.95 6.15 0.43
N ARG A 173 1.95 6.39 1.29
CA ARG A 173 3.24 5.70 1.25
C ARG A 173 3.46 5.00 2.59
N GLY A 174 3.86 3.73 2.52
CA GLY A 174 4.34 2.95 3.66
C GLY A 174 5.71 2.37 3.35
N GLU A 175 6.57 2.25 4.36
CA GLU A 175 7.87 1.59 4.20
C GLU A 175 8.25 0.79 5.44
N VAL A 176 9.07 -0.24 5.21
CA VAL A 176 9.65 -1.09 6.26
C VAL A 176 11.14 -1.24 5.97
N GLU A 177 11.96 -0.90 6.95
CA GLU A 177 13.42 -1.08 6.92
C GLU A 177 13.81 -2.54 7.24
N GLY A 178 14.91 -2.99 6.66
CA GLY A 178 15.43 -4.34 6.83
C GLY A 178 16.83 -4.51 6.26
N VAL A 179 17.21 -5.76 6.04
CA VAL A 179 18.51 -6.14 5.47
C VAL A 179 18.34 -7.29 4.49
N ILE A 180 19.20 -7.34 3.47
CA ILE A 180 19.34 -8.52 2.60
C ILE A 180 20.07 -9.60 3.42
N ALA A 181 19.49 -10.80 3.47
CA ALA A 181 20.04 -11.93 4.21
C ALA A 181 21.39 -12.40 3.68
#